data_AF-A0A6J0UPT2-F1
#
_entry.id   AF-A0A6J0UPT2-F1
#
_cell.length_a   1.000
_cell.length_b   1.000
_cell.length_c   1.000
_cell.angle_alpha   90.00
_cell.angle_beta   90.00
_cell.angle_gamma   90.00
#
_symmetry.space_group_name_H-M   'P 1'
#
loop_
_entity.id
_entity.type
_entity.pdbx_description
1 polymer ?
#
loop_
_entity_poly.entity_id
_entity_poly.type
_entity_poly.pdbx_seq_one_letter_code
_entity_poly.pdbx_strand_id
1 'polypeptide(L)'
;MKAPGLLLLLFLGLLAIWAELPPASGQSGKEGPTKRPTQGFPRFIDLTYIRNPCRNPNPSRSAPMAVSMSPECLQQICRLPKEVGPCLAAFSRWFYNGQTQKCEAFTYGGCQGNANNFKTLEECQKKCGSR
;
A
#
# COMPACT_ATOMS: atom_id res chain seq x y z
N MET A 1 -21.86 70.75 13.49
CA MET A 1 -20.58 71.28 12.94
C MET A 1 -19.65 70.09 12.74
N LYS A 2 -18.96 70.05 11.60
CA LYS A 2 -18.26 68.91 11.00
C LYS A 2 -17.23 68.24 11.92
N ALA A 3 -17.21 66.91 11.91
CA ALA A 3 -16.00 66.13 12.15
C ALA A 3 -15.99 64.92 11.20
N PRO A 4 -15.28 64.99 10.06
CA PRO A 4 -15.06 63.86 9.15
C PRO A 4 -13.78 63.14 9.58
N GLY A 5 -13.91 61.94 10.16
CA GLY A 5 -12.74 61.20 10.67
C GLY A 5 -12.80 59.69 10.52
N LEU A 6 -13.81 59.15 9.81
CA LEU A 6 -14.04 57.70 9.74
C LEU A 6 -13.51 57.04 8.45
N LEU A 7 -12.81 57.79 7.59
CA LEU A 7 -12.35 57.30 6.28
C LEU A 7 -10.81 57.28 6.11
N LEU A 8 -10.06 57.20 7.22
CA LEU A 8 -8.60 57.09 7.21
C LEU A 8 -8.07 55.89 8.01
N LEU A 9 -8.84 54.80 8.07
CA LEU A 9 -8.41 53.54 8.71
C LEU A 9 -8.50 52.31 7.78
N LEU A 10 -8.78 52.50 6.47
CA LEU A 10 -8.82 51.42 5.49
C LEU A 10 -7.61 51.36 4.54
N PHE A 11 -6.62 52.24 4.68
CA PHE A 11 -5.43 52.28 3.81
C PHE A 11 -4.14 51.73 4.44
N LEU A 12 -4.15 51.29 5.71
CA LEU A 12 -2.98 50.67 6.36
C LEU A 12 -3.10 49.14 6.53
N GLY A 13 -4.11 48.51 5.94
CA GLY A 13 -4.42 47.08 6.09
C GLY A 13 -4.02 46.18 4.92
N LEU A 14 -3.24 46.66 3.94
CA LEU A 14 -2.87 45.93 2.72
C LEU A 14 -1.35 45.78 2.48
N LEU A 15 -0.52 46.09 3.48
CA LEU A 15 0.94 45.90 3.45
C LEU A 15 1.44 44.88 4.50
N ALA A 16 0.62 43.87 4.82
CA ALA A 16 0.97 42.79 5.76
C ALA A 16 0.86 41.39 5.14
N ILE A 17 1.08 41.28 3.83
CA ILE A 17 1.34 40.01 3.15
C ILE A 17 2.76 40.15 2.62
N TRP A 18 3.66 39.22 2.93
CA TRP A 18 5.11 39.16 2.64
C TRP A 18 6.04 39.31 3.86
N ALA A 19 6.09 38.27 4.68
CA ALA A 19 7.18 37.82 5.56
C ALA A 19 6.55 36.76 6.50
N GLU A 20 6.92 35.50 6.64
CA GLU A 20 8.16 34.79 6.37
C GLU A 20 7.82 33.30 6.17
N LEU A 21 8.40 32.66 5.16
CA LEU A 21 8.51 31.20 5.09
C LEU A 21 9.81 30.79 5.81
N PRO A 22 9.78 29.90 6.80
CA PRO A 22 11.02 29.39 7.40
C PRO A 22 11.76 28.46 6.41
N PRO A 23 13.09 28.51 6.34
CA PRO A 23 13.88 27.67 5.45
C PRO A 23 13.92 26.21 5.92
N ALA A 24 13.83 25.29 4.96
CA ALA A 24 14.10 23.88 5.15
C ALA A 24 15.61 23.65 5.36
N SER A 25 16.02 23.26 6.57
CA SER A 25 17.37 22.74 6.82
C SER A 25 17.31 21.25 7.06
N GLY A 26 17.76 20.47 6.06
CA GLY A 26 18.11 19.07 6.22
C GLY A 26 19.42 18.92 7.01
N GLN A 27 19.52 17.84 7.79
CA GLN A 27 20.80 17.35 8.28
C GLN A 27 20.94 15.86 7.97
N SER A 28 21.98 15.60 7.18
CA SER A 28 22.56 14.31 6.86
C SER A 28 23.30 13.74 8.08
N GLY A 29 23.46 12.41 8.09
CA GLY A 29 23.79 11.59 9.24
C GLY A 29 25.21 11.72 9.81
N LYS A 30 25.39 11.05 10.96
CA LYS A 30 26.70 10.58 11.43
C LYS A 30 26.55 9.13 11.89
N GLU A 31 27.10 8.21 11.11
CA GLU A 31 27.38 6.84 11.54
C GLU A 31 28.66 6.83 12.40
N GLY A 32 28.60 6.12 13.53
CA GLY A 32 29.74 5.80 14.38
C GLY A 32 29.53 4.42 15.03
N PRO A 33 30.58 3.62 15.28
CA PRO A 33 30.46 2.19 15.51
C PRO A 33 30.31 1.87 17.00
N THR A 34 29.10 1.51 17.45
CA THR A 34 28.89 0.99 18.80
C THR A 34 28.60 -0.50 18.79
N LYS A 35 29.37 -1.20 19.63
CA LYS A 35 29.59 -2.64 19.70
C LYS A 35 28.30 -3.44 19.94
N ARG A 36 28.30 -4.64 19.35
CA ARG A 36 27.30 -5.71 19.51
C ARG A 36 27.15 -6.12 20.99
N PRO A 37 25.98 -5.98 21.62
CA PRO A 37 25.64 -6.71 22.83
C PRO A 37 25.04 -8.06 22.43
N THR A 38 25.73 -9.13 22.79
CA THR A 38 25.15 -10.47 22.89
C THR A 38 24.09 -10.50 24.00
N GLN A 39 23.02 -11.25 23.76
CA GLN A 39 21.98 -11.70 24.70
C GLN A 39 20.73 -10.80 24.81
N GLY A 40 19.58 -11.39 24.44
CA GLY A 40 18.24 -10.85 24.68
C GLY A 40 17.54 -10.36 23.42
N PHE A 41 16.74 -11.24 22.79
CA PHE A 41 15.82 -10.90 21.71
C PHE A 41 14.79 -9.85 22.21
N PRO A 42 14.78 -8.60 21.70
CA PRO A 42 13.82 -7.59 22.14
C PRO A 42 12.52 -7.68 21.31
N ARG A 43 11.37 -7.50 21.98
CA ARG A 43 9.99 -7.62 21.45
C ARG A 43 9.53 -6.45 20.56
N PHE A 44 10.28 -6.09 19.53
CA PHE A 44 9.87 -5.06 18.56
C PHE A 44 10.10 -5.55 17.13
N ILE A 45 9.05 -6.04 16.48
CA ILE A 45 8.99 -6.33 15.04
C ILE A 45 8.72 -5.01 14.31
N ASP A 46 9.71 -4.53 13.56
CA ASP A 46 9.65 -3.30 12.76
C ASP A 46 9.02 -3.56 11.37
N LEU A 47 8.31 -2.56 10.84
CA LEU A 47 7.12 -2.58 9.97
C LEU A 47 7.31 -3.01 8.51
N THR A 48 8.38 -3.75 8.19
CA THR A 48 8.39 -4.61 6.99
C THR A 48 7.59 -5.87 7.26
N TYR A 49 6.34 -5.69 7.67
CA TYR A 49 5.24 -6.63 7.58
C TYR A 49 5.37 -7.40 6.25
N ILE A 50 5.91 -8.60 6.41
CA ILE A 50 6.41 -9.48 5.37
C ILE A 50 5.20 -9.95 4.58
N ARG A 51 5.03 -9.34 3.41
CA ARG A 51 4.13 -9.66 2.30
C ARG A 51 4.01 -11.18 2.06
N ASN A 52 3.00 -11.81 2.64
CA ASN A 52 2.08 -12.73 1.97
C ASN A 52 1.06 -13.21 3.03
N PRO A 53 -0.26 -12.96 2.89
CA PRO A 53 -1.26 -13.56 3.77
C PRO A 53 -1.31 -15.10 3.66
N CYS A 54 -0.53 -15.67 2.74
CA CYS A 54 -0.43 -17.10 2.44
C CYS A 54 0.91 -17.73 2.79
N ARG A 55 1.85 -16.99 3.42
CA ARG A 55 3.15 -17.55 3.81
C ARG A 55 3.06 -18.03 5.26
N ASN A 56 2.86 -19.32 5.43
CA ASN A 56 3.09 -19.98 6.72
C ASN A 56 4.59 -19.90 7.06
N PRO A 57 5.00 -19.32 8.21
CA PRO A 57 6.41 -19.25 8.60
C PRO A 57 7.02 -20.59 8.99
N ASN A 58 6.25 -21.69 9.06
CA ASN A 58 6.77 -23.02 9.37
C ASN A 58 6.18 -24.11 8.46
N PRO A 59 6.82 -24.44 7.33
CA PRO A 59 6.54 -25.67 6.62
C PRO A 59 7.31 -26.80 7.33
N SER A 60 6.67 -27.44 8.31
CA SER A 60 7.25 -28.64 8.95
C SER A 60 7.26 -29.82 7.97
N ARG A 61 8.32 -29.84 7.15
CA ARG A 61 9.12 -30.97 6.63
C ARG A 61 8.52 -32.20 5.95
N SER A 62 7.22 -32.37 5.71
CA SER A 62 6.78 -33.60 4.99
C SER A 62 5.39 -33.56 4.34
N ALA A 63 5.08 -32.56 3.53
CA ALA A 63 3.89 -32.64 2.66
C ALA A 63 4.29 -33.08 1.24
N PRO A 64 3.77 -34.21 0.72
CA PRO A 64 3.85 -34.51 -0.71
C PRO A 64 3.10 -33.42 -1.49
N MET A 65 3.39 -33.30 -2.78
CA MET A 65 2.89 -32.26 -3.69
C MET A 65 1.35 -32.13 -3.72
N ALA A 66 0.79 -31.47 -2.72
CA ALA A 66 -0.59 -31.03 -2.62
C ALA A 66 -0.62 -29.88 -1.60
N VAL A 67 -0.10 -28.72 -2.00
CA VAL A 67 -0.26 -27.50 -1.19
C VAL A 67 -1.73 -27.11 -1.29
N SER A 68 -2.53 -27.56 -0.32
CA SER A 68 -3.84 -26.99 -0.04
C SER A 68 -3.62 -25.53 0.34
N MET A 69 -3.93 -24.60 -0.58
CA MET A 69 -4.07 -23.20 -0.17
C MET A 69 -5.11 -23.17 0.96
N SER A 70 -4.73 -22.61 2.10
CA SER A 70 -5.66 -22.53 3.21
C SER A 70 -6.87 -21.68 2.79
N PRO A 71 -8.09 -22.06 3.19
CA PRO A 71 -9.30 -21.31 2.85
C PRO A 71 -9.23 -19.84 3.29
N GLU A 72 -8.51 -19.55 4.38
CA GLU A 72 -8.33 -18.18 4.87
C GLU A 72 -7.42 -17.35 3.95
N CYS A 73 -6.35 -17.95 3.43
CA CYS A 73 -5.42 -17.25 2.54
C CYS A 73 -6.08 -16.92 1.19
N LEU A 74 -6.91 -17.83 0.65
CA LEU A 74 -7.72 -17.52 -0.53
C LEU A 74 -8.68 -16.35 -0.23
N GLN A 75 -9.19 -16.18 1.00
CA GLN A 75 -10.07 -15.05 1.36
C GLN A 75 -9.34 -13.74 1.26
N GLN A 76 -8.08 -13.71 1.68
CA GLN A 76 -7.26 -12.52 1.57
C GLN A 76 -6.99 -12.17 0.10
N ILE A 77 -6.65 -13.15 -0.75
CA ILE A 77 -6.41 -12.91 -2.18
C ILE A 77 -7.65 -12.35 -2.86
N CYS A 78 -8.81 -12.99 -2.72
CA CYS A 78 -10.01 -12.59 -3.44
C CYS A 78 -10.57 -11.22 -2.99
N ARG A 79 -10.08 -10.65 -1.88
CA ARG A 79 -10.44 -9.31 -1.40
C ARG A 79 -9.50 -8.21 -1.89
N LEU A 80 -8.38 -8.55 -2.50
CA LEU A 80 -7.45 -7.56 -3.04
C LEU A 80 -8.09 -6.84 -4.25
N PRO A 81 -7.80 -5.55 -4.46
CA PRO A 81 -8.25 -4.86 -5.66
C PRO A 81 -7.51 -5.39 -6.91
N LYS A 82 -8.05 -5.14 -8.09
CA LYS A 82 -7.27 -5.29 -9.33
C LYS A 82 -6.07 -4.34 -9.32
N GLU A 83 -4.93 -4.79 -9.83
CA GLU A 83 -3.70 -4.00 -9.86
C GLU A 83 -2.98 -4.17 -11.21
N VAL A 84 -2.94 -3.07 -11.98
CA VAL A 84 -2.31 -3.04 -13.31
C VAL A 84 -0.79 -3.11 -13.19
N GLY A 85 -0.22 -2.46 -12.18
CA GLY A 85 1.23 -2.30 -12.02
C GLY A 85 1.83 -1.24 -12.95
N PRO A 86 3.12 -0.91 -12.80
CA PRO A 86 3.77 0.20 -13.50
C PRO A 86 4.30 -0.16 -14.89
N CYS A 87 4.37 -1.44 -15.25
CA CYS A 87 4.83 -1.86 -16.57
C CYS A 87 3.76 -1.60 -17.66
N LEU A 88 4.20 -1.48 -18.91
CA LEU A 88 3.37 -1.01 -20.03
C LEU A 88 2.92 -2.13 -21.00
N ALA A 89 3.12 -3.40 -20.65
CA ALA A 89 2.57 -4.49 -21.44
C ALA A 89 1.05 -4.58 -21.25
N ALA A 90 0.33 -5.19 -22.20
CA ALA A 90 -1.12 -5.33 -22.12
C ALA A 90 -1.52 -6.82 -22.06
N PHE A 91 -1.54 -7.40 -20.86
CA PHE A 91 -2.00 -8.77 -20.67
C PHE A 91 -3.47 -8.80 -20.23
N SER A 92 -4.32 -9.50 -20.96
CA SER A 92 -5.68 -9.81 -20.50
C SER A 92 -5.62 -10.80 -19.34
N ARG A 93 -6.18 -10.41 -18.19
CA ARG A 93 -6.21 -11.19 -16.95
C ARG A 93 -7.58 -11.10 -16.30
N TRP A 94 -7.80 -11.93 -15.30
CA TRP A 94 -9.04 -11.97 -14.52
C TRP A 94 -8.75 -11.64 -13.06
N PHE A 95 -9.63 -10.87 -12.42
CA PHE A 95 -9.61 -10.64 -10.98
C PHE A 95 -11.00 -10.89 -10.42
N TYR A 96 -11.10 -11.29 -9.16
CA TYR A 96 -12.37 -11.37 -8.47
C TYR A 96 -12.77 -9.99 -7.94
N ASN A 97 -13.93 -9.50 -8.37
CA ASN A 97 -14.51 -8.27 -7.89
C ASN A 97 -15.47 -8.58 -6.73
N GLY A 98 -15.05 -8.27 -5.51
CA GLY A 98 -15.84 -8.50 -4.30
C GLY A 98 -17.13 -7.68 -4.21
N GLN A 99 -17.27 -6.59 -5.00
CA GLN A 99 -18.49 -5.78 -5.03
C GLN A 99 -19.58 -6.42 -5.90
N THR A 100 -19.19 -6.95 -7.06
CA THR A 100 -20.10 -7.61 -8.00
C THR A 100 -20.21 -9.11 -7.76
N GLN A 101 -19.35 -9.65 -6.88
CA GLN A 101 -19.15 -11.07 -6.62
C GLN A 101 -18.84 -11.89 -7.87
N LYS A 102 -18.16 -11.28 -8.85
CA LYS A 102 -17.86 -11.89 -10.15
C LYS A 102 -16.38 -11.79 -10.48
N CYS A 103 -15.91 -12.76 -11.26
CA CYS A 103 -14.62 -12.67 -11.92
C CYS A 103 -14.74 -11.79 -13.16
N GLU A 104 -13.96 -10.73 -13.22
CA GLU A 104 -14.00 -9.71 -14.27
C GLU A 104 -12.65 -9.61 -14.96
N ALA A 105 -12.66 -9.31 -16.26
CA ALA A 105 -11.44 -9.12 -17.03
C ALA A 105 -10.81 -7.75 -16.73
N PHE A 106 -9.48 -7.67 -16.73
CA PHE A 106 -8.73 -6.42 -16.64
C PHE A 106 -7.39 -6.51 -17.37
N THR A 107 -6.81 -5.36 -17.68
CA THR A 107 -5.47 -5.27 -18.29
C THR A 107 -4.40 -5.24 -17.21
N TYR A 108 -3.46 -6.18 -17.26
CA TYR A 108 -2.29 -6.22 -16.41
C TYR A 108 -1.04 -5.74 -17.16
N GLY A 109 -0.33 -4.79 -16.55
CA GLY A 109 0.88 -4.13 -17.05
C GLY A 109 2.10 -5.05 -17.22
N GLY A 110 2.07 -6.24 -16.60
CA GLY A 110 3.13 -7.25 -16.74
C GLY A 110 4.08 -7.35 -15.54
N CYS A 111 4.10 -6.37 -14.64
CA CYS A 111 4.91 -6.43 -13.42
C CYS A 111 4.21 -5.79 -12.22
N GLN A 112 4.65 -6.15 -11.00
CA GLN A 112 4.21 -5.59 -9.72
C GLN A 112 2.69 -5.51 -9.55
N GLY A 113 1.94 -6.49 -10.06
CA GLY A 113 0.55 -6.71 -9.65
C GLY A 113 0.47 -7.48 -8.32
N ASN A 114 -0.75 -7.72 -7.86
CA ASN A 114 -1.00 -8.57 -6.70
C ASN A 114 -1.55 -9.96 -7.09
N ALA A 115 -1.89 -10.77 -6.09
CA ALA A 115 -2.31 -12.16 -6.26
C ALA A 115 -3.74 -12.34 -6.79
N ASN A 116 -4.58 -11.30 -6.78
CA ASN A 116 -5.90 -11.31 -7.42
C ASN A 116 -5.75 -11.06 -8.92
N ASN A 117 -5.00 -11.94 -9.58
CA ASN A 117 -4.62 -11.85 -10.99
C ASN A 117 -4.48 -13.27 -11.54
N PHE A 118 -5.46 -13.69 -12.31
CA PHE A 118 -5.60 -15.04 -12.85
C PHE A 118 -5.52 -15.02 -14.37
N LYS A 119 -5.00 -16.10 -14.97
CA LYS A 119 -4.84 -16.17 -16.43
C LYS A 119 -6.17 -16.45 -17.14
N THR A 120 -7.07 -17.17 -16.48
CA THR A 120 -8.37 -17.57 -17.05
C THR A 120 -9.51 -17.30 -16.08
N LEU A 121 -10.72 -17.24 -16.62
CA LEU A 121 -11.96 -17.08 -15.84
C LEU A 121 -12.16 -18.25 -14.88
N GLU A 122 -11.91 -19.47 -15.35
CA GLU A 122 -12.09 -20.71 -14.59
C GLU A 122 -11.14 -20.76 -13.40
N GLU A 123 -9.89 -20.30 -13.57
CA GLU A 123 -8.93 -20.21 -12.46
C GLU A 123 -9.43 -19.25 -11.37
N CYS A 124 -9.94 -18.09 -11.78
CA CYS A 124 -10.51 -17.11 -10.87
C CYS A 124 -11.75 -17.68 -10.14
N GLN A 125 -12.69 -18.29 -10.86
CA GLN A 125 -13.90 -18.86 -10.29
C GLN A 125 -13.61 -20.04 -9.36
N LYS A 126 -12.66 -20.90 -9.72
CA LYS A 126 -12.25 -22.02 -8.86
C LYS A 126 -11.65 -21.55 -7.53
N LYS A 127 -10.93 -20.42 -7.53
CA LYS A 127 -10.28 -19.87 -6.34
C LYS A 127 -11.19 -18.97 -5.50
N CYS A 128 -12.08 -18.22 -6.14
CA CYS A 128 -12.84 -17.14 -5.51
C CYS A 128 -14.37 -17.27 -5.66
N GLY A 129 -14.89 -18.19 -6.47
CA GLY A 129 -16.30 -18.26 -6.82
C GLY A 129 -17.22 -18.90 -5.78
N SER A 130 -16.69 -19.61 -4.79
CA SER A 130 -17.46 -20.24 -3.70
C SER A 130 -17.55 -19.37 -2.44
N ARG A 131 -17.47 -18.05 -2.60
CA ARG A 131 -17.28 -17.07 -1.52
C ARG A 131 -18.50 -16.22 -1.23
#